data_AF-A0A366MHB2-F1
#
_entry.id   AF-A0A366MHB2-F1
#
_cell.length_a   1.000
_cell.length_b   1.000
_cell.length_c   1.000
_cell.angle_alpha   90.00
_cell.angle_beta   90.00
_cell.angle_gamma   90.00
#
_symmetry.space_group_name_H-M   'P 1'
#
loop_
_entity.id
_entity.type
_entity.pdbx_description
1 polymer ?
#
loop_
_entity_poly.entity_id
_entity_poly.type
_entity_poly.pdbx_seq_one_letter_code
_entity_poly.pdbx_strand_id
1 'polypeptide(L)'
;MSELYKKMIDEAMAAQHADVNVLKARRGKHFTLKDARPYVEAVEKMTVGPKQSAAVINLHKESVKTHFNVLSGLTRHVKPEDDPFVEHYQTPVILEILRDQDAKFAKSLEIFVDSIKTHEAIIGREAARCYAGFYGPTCVVDFALMPGSTSNVVNQVLTKTDIPVAHKQAILAAKSWGMNTSYGIGDLFAKRIEAGDSLAEASRKEVRQLQDLYRNPVEAQAKLMQKAGMKSFSERRYMENYRKGMEKTVKAAIDDNVHYGNIATIPAYCVGDISHHISQSTYNMCKDDVIMATIEAVTNVIEKTLLAAVPSIKNPYQLLNVATGSSAAATEYLLELDAFNAPMIVDLLTKRYHNLVMIKPTRGAAAELHNCDFMDMIYRGWKILDKAERVKNGSGQPLVPKIDGIPIDLSPIHENEILMNPQRYAYPACAITVRASSLMRLADYPCLLTSEPITATMMTNIIALDKKTVAAPVRACKSCATACLVGSRHQYCQYREAV
;
A
#
# COMPACT_ATOMS: atom_id res chain seq x y z
N MET A 1 -12.05 -16.51 21.10
CA MET A 1 -10.86 -16.12 20.30
C MET A 1 -10.83 -16.81 18.95
N SER A 2 -10.95 -18.15 18.86
CA SER A 2 -11.01 -18.85 17.55
C SER A 2 -12.12 -18.33 16.63
N GLU A 3 -13.33 -18.05 17.14
CA GLU A 3 -14.43 -17.47 16.34
C GLU A 3 -14.10 -16.07 15.80
N LEU A 4 -13.45 -15.21 16.59
CA LEU A 4 -12.99 -13.90 16.14
C LEU A 4 -11.95 -14.04 15.02
N TYR A 5 -11.01 -14.98 15.14
CA TYR A 5 -10.00 -15.22 14.11
C TYR A 5 -10.61 -15.77 12.82
N LYS A 6 -11.58 -16.69 12.92
CA LYS A 6 -12.35 -17.16 11.75
C LYS A 6 -13.07 -16.01 11.06
N LYS A 7 -13.82 -15.19 11.81
CA LYS A 7 -14.45 -13.97 11.29
C LYS A 7 -13.46 -13.08 10.54
N MET A 8 -12.30 -12.80 11.14
CA MET A 8 -11.28 -11.95 10.52
C MET A 8 -10.74 -12.55 9.21
N ILE A 9 -10.55 -13.87 9.16
CA ILE A 9 -10.14 -14.59 7.95
C ILE A 9 -11.26 -14.54 6.90
N ASP A 10 -12.49 -14.87 7.29
CA ASP A 10 -13.64 -14.93 6.39
C ASP A 10 -13.90 -13.56 5.74
N GLU A 11 -13.85 -12.47 6.50
CA GLU A 11 -14.02 -11.10 5.98
C GLU A 11 -12.88 -10.72 5.03
N ALA A 12 -11.63 -11.00 5.40
CA ALA A 12 -10.47 -10.66 4.58
C ALA A 12 -10.42 -11.48 3.27
N MET A 13 -10.72 -12.77 3.35
CA MET A 13 -10.78 -13.64 2.18
C MET A 13 -11.99 -13.33 1.30
N ALA A 14 -13.12 -12.92 1.87
CA ALA A 14 -14.28 -12.48 1.07
C ALA A 14 -13.93 -11.25 0.21
N ALA A 15 -13.17 -10.29 0.76
CA ALA A 15 -12.68 -9.14 0.00
C ALA A 15 -11.74 -9.58 -1.15
N GLN A 16 -10.71 -10.38 -0.85
CA GLN A 16 -9.78 -10.88 -1.88
C GLN A 16 -10.48 -11.70 -2.96
N HIS A 17 -11.39 -12.60 -2.58
CA HIS A 17 -12.13 -13.42 -3.53
C HIS A 17 -13.09 -12.59 -4.39
N ALA A 18 -13.67 -11.50 -3.86
CA ALA A 18 -14.49 -10.60 -4.67
C ALA A 18 -13.69 -10.04 -5.85
N ASP A 19 -12.46 -9.60 -5.59
CA ASP A 19 -11.54 -9.06 -6.59
C ASP A 19 -11.08 -10.14 -7.58
N VAL A 20 -10.50 -11.23 -7.07
CA VAL A 20 -9.94 -12.31 -7.90
C VAL A 20 -11.00 -12.93 -8.80
N ASN A 21 -12.22 -13.14 -8.32
CA ASN A 21 -13.31 -13.71 -9.12
C ASN A 21 -13.79 -12.77 -10.22
N VAL A 22 -13.91 -11.48 -9.92
CA VAL A 22 -14.26 -10.46 -10.94
C VAL A 22 -13.17 -10.42 -12.00
N LEU A 23 -11.90 -10.34 -11.60
CA LEU A 23 -10.76 -10.32 -12.52
C LEU A 23 -10.74 -11.57 -13.41
N LYS A 24 -10.90 -12.76 -12.82
CA LYS A 24 -10.95 -14.01 -13.59
C LYS A 24 -12.04 -14.01 -14.66
N ALA A 25 -13.24 -13.57 -14.29
CA ALA A 25 -14.43 -13.57 -15.16
C ALA A 25 -14.42 -12.44 -16.22
N ARG A 26 -13.70 -11.36 -15.93
CA ARG A 26 -13.75 -10.11 -16.72
C ARG A 26 -12.43 -9.72 -17.37
N ARG A 27 -11.31 -10.40 -17.07
CA ARG A 27 -10.01 -10.17 -17.71
C ARG A 27 -10.16 -10.13 -19.23
N GLY A 28 -9.53 -9.13 -19.85
CA GLY A 28 -9.67 -8.87 -21.28
C GLY A 28 -10.90 -8.08 -21.73
N LYS A 29 -11.87 -7.79 -20.85
CA LYS A 29 -13.05 -6.97 -21.17
C LYS A 29 -12.84 -5.50 -20.80
N HIS A 30 -13.86 -4.69 -21.06
CA HIS A 30 -13.92 -3.30 -20.61
C HIS A 30 -14.42 -3.22 -19.16
N PHE A 31 -13.65 -2.55 -18.31
CA PHE A 31 -14.02 -2.28 -16.93
C PHE A 31 -15.14 -1.24 -16.84
N THR A 32 -16.06 -1.44 -15.90
CA THR A 32 -17.02 -0.42 -15.44
C THR A 32 -17.10 -0.42 -13.93
N LEU A 33 -17.49 0.72 -13.33
CA LEU A 33 -17.65 0.82 -11.87
C LEU A 33 -18.59 -0.23 -11.27
N LYS A 34 -19.55 -0.75 -12.04
CA LYS A 34 -20.44 -1.83 -11.60
C LYS A 34 -19.68 -3.13 -11.28
N ASP A 35 -18.53 -3.34 -11.90
CA ASP A 35 -17.73 -4.55 -11.68
C ASP A 35 -17.08 -4.57 -10.30
N ALA A 36 -16.98 -3.42 -9.61
CA ALA A 36 -16.51 -3.35 -8.22
C ALA A 36 -17.62 -3.63 -7.18
N ARG A 37 -18.88 -3.86 -7.61
CA ARG A 37 -19.99 -4.14 -6.69
C ARG A 37 -19.76 -5.36 -5.78
N PRO A 38 -19.22 -6.50 -6.26
CA PRO A 38 -18.98 -7.65 -5.39
C PRO A 38 -18.06 -7.34 -4.20
N TYR A 39 -17.07 -6.46 -4.39
CA TYR A 39 -16.21 -5.99 -3.32
C TYR A 39 -16.99 -5.19 -2.27
N VAL A 40 -17.80 -4.23 -2.72
CA VAL A 40 -18.68 -3.44 -1.83
C VAL A 40 -19.57 -4.34 -1.01
N GLU A 41 -20.17 -5.37 -1.63
CA GLU A 41 -21.03 -6.33 -0.94
C GLU A 41 -20.28 -7.19 0.07
N ALA A 42 -19.01 -7.54 -0.19
CA ALA A 42 -18.16 -8.25 0.77
C ALA A 42 -17.89 -7.38 2.01
N VAL A 43 -17.55 -6.11 1.80
CA VAL A 43 -17.30 -5.14 2.88
C VAL A 43 -18.58 -4.82 3.67
N GLU A 44 -19.73 -4.68 3.00
CA GLU A 44 -21.01 -4.42 3.66
C GLU A 44 -21.42 -5.54 4.64
N LYS A 45 -20.95 -6.77 4.41
CA LYS A 45 -21.16 -7.93 5.28
C LYS A 45 -20.24 -7.96 6.50
N MET A 46 -19.22 -7.10 6.59
CA MET A 46 -18.38 -7.02 7.79
C MET A 46 -19.23 -6.73 9.02
N THR A 47 -18.98 -7.47 10.09
CA THR A 47 -19.71 -7.39 11.36
C THR A 47 -18.81 -6.94 12.51
N VAL A 48 -19.42 -6.51 13.61
CA VAL A 48 -18.68 -6.16 14.83
C VAL A 48 -18.54 -7.41 15.69
N GLY A 49 -17.31 -7.86 15.86
CA GLY A 49 -16.98 -8.99 16.72
C GLY A 49 -16.84 -8.60 18.20
N PRO A 50 -16.61 -9.58 19.09
CA PRO A 50 -16.41 -9.33 20.51
C PRO A 50 -15.28 -8.33 20.76
N LYS A 51 -15.53 -7.31 21.59
CA LYS A 51 -14.59 -6.23 21.97
C LYS A 51 -14.13 -5.32 20.83
N GLN A 52 -14.66 -5.47 19.62
CA GLN A 52 -14.35 -4.58 18.51
C GLN A 52 -15.15 -3.28 18.60
N SER A 53 -14.52 -2.14 18.29
CA SER A 53 -15.20 -0.86 18.11
C SER A 53 -16.05 -0.91 16.84
N ALA A 54 -17.35 -0.67 17.00
CA ALA A 54 -18.27 -0.50 15.88
C ALA A 54 -17.90 0.73 15.02
N ALA A 55 -17.41 1.81 15.64
CA ALA A 55 -17.01 3.01 14.91
C ALA A 55 -15.85 2.74 13.95
N VAL A 56 -14.87 1.91 14.36
CA VAL A 56 -13.76 1.50 13.50
C VAL A 56 -14.24 0.68 12.30
N ILE A 57 -15.10 -0.31 12.51
CA ILE A 57 -15.67 -1.11 11.41
C ILE A 57 -16.50 -0.22 10.47
N ASN A 58 -17.28 0.72 11.01
CA ASN A 58 -18.10 1.63 10.22
C ASN A 58 -17.27 2.61 9.39
N LEU A 59 -16.10 3.06 9.86
CA LEU A 59 -15.19 3.87 9.03
C LEU A 59 -14.83 3.17 7.72
N HIS A 60 -14.51 1.86 7.79
CA HIS A 60 -14.21 1.06 6.61
C HIS A 60 -15.45 0.92 5.71
N LYS A 61 -16.56 0.44 6.27
CA LYS A 61 -17.79 0.16 5.51
C LYS A 61 -18.33 1.39 4.79
N GLU A 62 -18.47 2.50 5.51
CA GLU A 62 -19.01 3.72 4.93
C GLU A 62 -18.02 4.38 3.98
N SER A 63 -16.71 4.22 4.17
CA SER A 63 -15.71 4.70 3.19
C SER A 63 -15.88 4.00 1.85
N VAL A 64 -15.89 2.66 1.84
CA VAL A 64 -16.06 1.84 0.63
C VAL A 64 -17.38 2.17 -0.08
N LYS A 65 -18.48 2.20 0.67
CA LYS A 65 -19.79 2.53 0.13
C LYS A 65 -19.86 3.95 -0.42
N THR A 66 -19.34 4.94 0.30
CA THR A 66 -19.32 6.34 -0.13
C THR A 66 -18.46 6.48 -1.39
N HIS A 67 -17.26 5.92 -1.38
CA HIS A 67 -16.35 5.93 -2.52
C HIS A 67 -17.02 5.36 -3.78
N PHE A 68 -17.60 4.17 -3.68
CA PHE A 68 -18.31 3.52 -4.79
C PHE A 68 -19.45 4.38 -5.33
N ASN A 69 -20.31 4.90 -4.44
CA ASN A 69 -21.49 5.66 -4.83
C ASN A 69 -21.12 7.00 -5.47
N VAL A 70 -20.12 7.69 -4.93
CA VAL A 70 -19.65 8.97 -5.47
C VAL A 70 -19.01 8.77 -6.85
N LEU A 71 -18.10 7.81 -7.01
CA LEU A 71 -17.51 7.53 -8.32
C LEU A 71 -18.58 7.12 -9.35
N SER A 72 -19.50 6.22 -8.97
CA SER A 72 -20.58 5.76 -9.85
C SER A 72 -21.52 6.88 -10.28
N GLY A 73 -21.68 7.93 -9.46
CA GLY A 73 -22.44 9.12 -9.81
C GLY A 73 -21.69 10.12 -10.70
N LEU A 74 -20.36 10.04 -10.76
CA LEU A 74 -19.51 10.97 -11.51
C LEU A 74 -19.03 10.42 -12.85
N THR A 75 -18.86 9.10 -12.96
CA THR A 75 -18.37 8.45 -14.18
C THR A 75 -18.86 7.01 -14.29
N ARG A 76 -18.71 6.40 -15.48
CA ARG A 76 -18.98 4.98 -15.73
C ARG A 76 -17.72 4.12 -15.62
N HIS A 77 -16.57 4.69 -15.92
CA HIS A 77 -15.28 4.02 -15.94
C HIS A 77 -14.17 5.00 -15.57
N VAL A 78 -13.10 4.48 -14.98
CA VAL A 78 -11.83 5.19 -14.77
C VAL A 78 -10.83 4.67 -15.79
N LYS A 79 -10.07 5.57 -16.40
CA LYS A 79 -9.06 5.22 -17.39
C LYS A 79 -7.84 4.60 -16.71
N PRO A 80 -7.09 3.72 -17.39
CA PRO A 80 -5.84 3.16 -16.86
C PRO A 80 -4.84 4.21 -16.36
N GLU A 81 -4.74 5.35 -17.03
CA GLU A 81 -3.80 6.42 -16.64
C GLU A 81 -4.18 7.13 -15.33
N ASP A 82 -5.46 7.02 -14.95
CA ASP A 82 -6.07 7.70 -13.81
C ASP A 82 -6.25 6.78 -12.60
N ASP A 83 -6.27 5.45 -12.80
CA ASP A 83 -6.51 4.46 -11.75
C ASP A 83 -5.51 4.45 -10.57
N PRO A 84 -4.22 4.81 -10.72
CA PRO A 84 -3.29 4.81 -9.59
C PRO A 84 -3.59 5.92 -8.57
N PHE A 85 -4.42 6.89 -8.92
CA PHE A 85 -4.67 8.06 -8.09
C PHE A 85 -5.95 7.97 -7.25
N VAL A 86 -6.80 6.97 -7.51
CA VAL A 86 -8.18 6.88 -7.00
C VAL A 86 -8.25 6.71 -5.47
N GLU A 87 -7.20 6.19 -4.84
CA GLU A 87 -7.07 6.00 -3.39
C GLU A 87 -6.49 7.22 -2.62
N HIS A 88 -6.13 8.29 -3.32
CA HIS A 88 -5.48 9.45 -2.70
C HIS A 88 -6.43 10.60 -2.32
N TYR A 89 -7.74 10.40 -2.50
CA TYR A 89 -8.74 11.46 -2.32
C TYR A 89 -9.39 11.49 -0.94
N GLN A 90 -9.34 10.39 -0.18
CA GLN A 90 -10.12 10.24 1.04
C GLN A 90 -9.50 11.04 2.19
N THR A 91 -8.22 10.80 2.48
CA THR A 91 -7.55 11.43 3.63
C THR A 91 -7.46 12.94 3.59
N PRO A 92 -7.30 13.60 2.42
CA PRO A 92 -7.43 15.05 2.35
C PRO A 92 -8.74 15.57 2.97
N VAL A 93 -9.86 14.91 2.65
CA VAL A 93 -11.19 15.23 3.18
C VAL A 93 -11.28 14.92 4.67
N ILE A 94 -10.76 13.77 5.10
CA ILE A 94 -10.78 13.36 6.51
C ILE A 94 -10.00 14.35 7.38
N LEU A 95 -8.84 14.84 6.91
CA LEU A 95 -8.05 15.85 7.61
C LEU A 95 -8.83 17.16 7.78
N GLU A 96 -9.55 17.62 6.76
CA GLU A 96 -10.39 18.82 6.88
C GLU A 96 -11.53 18.61 7.88
N ILE A 97 -12.21 17.47 7.85
CA ILE A 97 -13.24 17.16 8.86
C ILE A 97 -12.63 17.18 10.27
N LEU A 98 -11.47 16.55 10.49
CA LEU A 98 -10.81 16.54 11.80
C LEU A 98 -10.44 17.97 12.27
N ARG A 99 -9.99 18.85 11.37
CA ARG A 99 -9.72 20.26 11.70
C ARG A 99 -10.99 20.99 12.11
N ASP A 100 -12.08 20.75 11.41
CA ASP A 100 -13.37 21.39 11.70
C ASP A 100 -13.98 20.92 13.01
N GLN A 101 -13.77 19.65 13.39
CA GLN A 101 -14.29 19.08 14.64
C GLN A 101 -13.41 19.39 15.87
N ASP A 102 -12.12 19.66 15.70
CA ASP A 102 -11.19 19.87 16.82
C ASP A 102 -10.22 21.03 16.58
N ALA A 103 -10.51 22.17 17.22
CA ALA A 103 -9.70 23.38 17.14
C ALA A 103 -8.26 23.21 17.68
N LYS A 104 -8.01 22.29 18.62
CA LYS A 104 -6.65 22.03 19.13
C LYS A 104 -5.84 21.25 18.11
N PHE A 105 -6.46 20.30 17.42
CA PHE A 105 -5.84 19.58 16.33
C PHE A 105 -5.59 20.52 15.14
N ALA A 106 -6.57 21.35 14.77
CA ALA A 106 -6.39 22.37 13.73
C ALA A 106 -5.19 23.29 14.02
N LYS A 107 -5.07 23.81 15.25
CA LYS A 107 -3.90 24.59 15.68
C LYS A 107 -2.59 23.81 15.57
N SER A 108 -2.60 22.52 15.89
CA SER A 108 -1.40 21.67 15.80
C SER A 108 -0.97 21.43 14.35
N LEU A 109 -1.94 21.30 13.42
CA LEU A 109 -1.65 21.24 11.99
C LEU A 109 -0.98 22.54 11.50
N GLU A 110 -1.49 23.69 11.91
CA GLU A 110 -0.89 24.99 11.53
C GLU A 110 0.55 25.13 12.05
N ILE A 111 0.79 24.77 13.33
CA ILE A 111 2.14 24.76 13.91
C ILE A 111 3.07 23.82 13.13
N PHE A 112 2.58 22.65 12.72
CA PHE A 112 3.35 21.72 11.90
C PHE A 112 3.65 22.29 10.50
N VAL A 113 2.67 22.92 9.85
CA VAL A 113 2.87 23.57 8.55
C VAL A 113 3.92 24.67 8.64
N ASP A 114 3.91 25.47 9.71
CA ASP A 114 4.93 26.49 9.94
C ASP A 114 6.29 25.85 10.25
N SER A 115 6.30 24.72 10.95
CA SER A 115 7.52 23.95 11.23
C SER A 115 8.16 23.37 9.98
N ILE A 116 7.41 23.04 8.93
CA ILE A 116 7.98 22.63 7.64
C ILE A 116 8.85 23.76 7.06
N LYS A 117 8.42 25.02 7.18
CA LYS A 117 9.18 26.18 6.70
C LYS A 117 10.43 26.43 7.55
N THR A 118 10.31 26.35 8.88
CA THR A 118 11.48 26.56 9.76
C THR A 118 12.52 25.45 9.62
N HIS A 119 12.11 24.26 9.17
CA HIS A 119 12.99 23.12 8.91
C HIS A 119 13.25 22.91 7.41
N GLU A 120 13.25 23.97 6.59
CA GLU A 120 13.46 23.88 5.14
C GLU A 120 14.76 23.15 4.74
N ALA A 121 15.81 23.23 5.57
CA ALA A 121 17.06 22.52 5.34
C ALA A 121 16.89 20.98 5.31
N ILE A 122 15.95 20.44 6.10
CA ILE A 122 15.59 19.02 6.04
C ILE A 122 14.95 18.73 4.69
N ILE A 123 13.95 19.51 4.29
CA ILE A 123 13.21 19.32 3.05
C ILE A 123 14.13 19.40 1.83
N GLY A 124 14.97 20.43 1.75
CA GLY A 124 15.94 20.61 0.66
C GLY A 124 16.96 19.47 0.57
N ARG A 125 17.50 19.03 1.72
CA ARG A 125 18.46 17.91 1.76
C ARG A 125 17.82 16.61 1.28
N GLU A 126 16.63 16.28 1.76
CA GLU A 126 15.95 15.04 1.42
C GLU A 126 15.47 15.04 -0.04
N ALA A 127 14.96 16.18 -0.53
CA ALA A 127 14.61 16.35 -1.95
C ALA A 127 15.83 16.19 -2.87
N ALA A 128 16.97 16.77 -2.52
CA ALA A 128 18.21 16.61 -3.28
C ALA A 128 18.71 15.16 -3.31
N ARG A 129 18.61 14.44 -2.17
CA ARG A 129 18.94 13.01 -2.10
C ARG A 129 18.02 12.16 -2.98
N CYS A 130 16.70 12.40 -2.94
CA CYS A 130 15.75 11.70 -3.81
C CYS A 130 16.03 11.98 -5.29
N TYR A 131 16.28 13.25 -5.65
CA TYR A 131 16.62 13.66 -7.00
C TYR A 131 17.87 12.92 -7.53
N ALA A 132 18.95 12.90 -6.75
CA ALA A 132 20.20 12.23 -7.10
C ALA A 132 20.11 10.69 -7.10
N GLY A 133 18.94 10.12 -6.76
CA GLY A 133 18.78 8.68 -6.60
C GLY A 133 19.55 8.10 -5.41
N PHE A 134 19.95 8.94 -4.44
CA PHE A 134 20.79 8.56 -3.30
C PHE A 134 20.21 7.40 -2.50
N TYR A 135 18.89 7.38 -2.34
CA TYR A 135 18.22 6.34 -1.61
C TYR A 135 18.02 5.08 -2.44
N GLY A 136 18.15 5.08 -3.77
CA GLY A 136 17.59 4.04 -4.63
C GLY A 136 16.07 4.20 -4.77
N PRO A 137 15.33 3.16 -5.18
CA PRO A 137 13.88 3.25 -5.29
C PRO A 137 13.24 3.46 -3.90
N THR A 138 12.25 4.35 -3.86
CA THR A 138 11.51 4.79 -2.68
C THR A 138 10.01 4.82 -2.98
N CYS A 139 9.19 4.77 -1.93
CA CYS A 139 7.74 4.87 -2.03
C CYS A 139 7.24 6.28 -1.73
N VAL A 140 6.10 6.62 -2.34
CA VAL A 140 5.33 7.83 -2.02
C VAL A 140 4.43 7.61 -0.80
N VAL A 141 3.96 6.36 -0.65
CA VAL A 141 3.15 5.84 0.44
C VAL A 141 3.93 4.73 1.12
N ASP A 142 4.11 4.83 2.43
CA ASP A 142 4.92 3.88 3.19
C ASP A 142 4.17 3.31 4.37
N PHE A 143 3.96 1.99 4.38
CA PHE A 143 3.33 1.33 5.51
C PHE A 143 4.24 1.25 6.76
N ALA A 144 5.54 1.39 6.57
CA ALA A 144 6.54 1.53 7.62
C ALA A 144 7.56 2.56 7.15
N LEU A 145 8.19 3.31 8.05
CA LEU A 145 9.15 4.32 7.64
C LEU A 145 10.30 3.72 6.82
N MET A 146 10.58 4.33 5.66
CA MET A 146 11.66 3.95 4.77
C MET A 146 12.58 5.16 4.49
N PRO A 147 13.91 4.98 4.35
CA PRO A 147 14.80 6.05 3.89
C PRO A 147 14.29 6.74 2.62
N GLY A 148 14.26 8.07 2.61
CA GLY A 148 13.81 8.88 1.48
C GLY A 148 12.29 8.94 1.26
N SER A 149 11.49 8.19 2.02
CA SER A 149 10.03 8.28 1.95
C SER A 149 9.50 9.62 2.45
N THR A 150 8.36 10.05 1.90
CA THR A 150 7.68 11.26 2.37
C THR A 150 7.34 11.19 3.86
N SER A 151 6.85 10.04 4.35
CA SER A 151 6.55 9.84 5.77
C SER A 151 7.80 9.93 6.66
N ASN A 152 8.95 9.42 6.21
CA ASN A 152 10.22 9.57 6.94
C ASN A 152 10.67 11.03 7.03
N VAL A 153 10.49 11.82 5.96
CA VAL A 153 10.79 13.26 5.98
C VAL A 153 9.83 14.03 6.89
N VAL A 154 8.53 13.70 6.84
CA VAL A 154 7.52 14.27 7.74
C VAL A 154 7.85 13.96 9.21
N ASN A 155 8.29 12.75 9.52
CA ASN A 155 8.73 12.39 10.86
C ASN A 155 9.92 13.23 11.34
N GLN A 156 10.90 13.52 10.48
CA GLN A 156 12.05 14.38 10.83
C GLN A 156 11.63 15.78 11.28
N VAL A 157 10.56 16.32 10.69
CA VAL A 157 9.99 17.61 11.08
C VAL A 157 9.15 17.48 12.36
N LEU A 158 8.30 16.45 12.45
CA LEU A 158 7.41 16.23 13.61
C LEU A 158 8.16 15.99 14.93
N THR A 159 9.28 15.27 14.89
CA THR A 159 10.15 15.07 16.05
C THR A 159 10.68 16.39 16.63
N LYS A 160 10.77 17.44 15.80
CA LYS A 160 11.24 18.79 16.16
C LYS A 160 10.11 19.81 16.34
N THR A 161 8.87 19.41 16.11
CA THR A 161 7.69 20.27 16.22
C THR A 161 7.11 20.17 17.63
N ASP A 162 6.84 21.29 18.29
CA ASP A 162 6.26 21.30 19.64
C ASP A 162 4.71 21.28 19.59
N ILE A 163 4.15 20.08 19.55
CA ILE A 163 2.70 19.79 19.56
C ILE A 163 2.43 18.47 20.29
N PRO A 164 1.19 18.18 20.73
CA PRO A 164 0.86 16.92 21.40
C PRO A 164 1.25 15.67 20.59
N VAL A 165 1.78 14.65 21.26
CA VAL A 165 2.25 13.40 20.62
C VAL A 165 1.16 12.75 19.76
N ALA A 166 -0.07 12.61 20.28
CA ALA A 166 -1.19 12.05 19.52
C ALA A 166 -1.48 12.82 18.21
N HIS A 167 -1.28 14.14 18.19
CA HIS A 167 -1.43 14.95 16.98
C HIS A 167 -0.29 14.71 16.00
N LYS A 168 0.96 14.58 16.48
CA LYS A 168 2.10 14.18 15.63
C LYS A 168 1.83 12.84 14.96
N GLN A 169 1.36 11.88 15.74
CA GLN A 169 1.01 10.54 15.26
C GLN A 169 -0.10 10.58 14.21
N ALA A 170 -1.13 11.40 14.41
CA ALA A 170 -2.20 11.59 13.44
C ALA A 170 -1.71 12.21 12.12
N ILE A 171 -0.86 13.25 12.20
CA ILE A 171 -0.27 13.91 11.02
C ILE A 171 0.64 12.94 10.25
N LEU A 172 1.44 12.14 10.96
CA LEU A 172 2.31 11.15 10.34
C LEU A 172 1.50 10.02 9.69
N ALA A 173 0.51 9.48 10.41
CA ALA A 173 -0.39 8.44 9.91
C ALA A 173 -1.15 8.88 8.65
N ALA A 174 -1.58 10.15 8.62
CA ALA A 174 -2.26 10.70 7.46
C ALA A 174 -1.41 10.66 6.19
N LYS A 175 -0.09 10.86 6.27
CA LYS A 175 0.79 10.76 5.09
C LYS A 175 1.29 9.34 4.82
N SER A 176 1.38 8.47 5.83
CA SER A 176 1.71 7.06 5.64
C SER A 176 0.54 6.30 5.03
N TRP A 177 -0.15 5.47 5.80
CA TRP A 177 -1.25 4.63 5.33
C TRP A 177 -2.47 5.45 4.94
N GLY A 178 -2.62 6.67 5.49
CA GLY A 178 -3.66 7.59 5.06
C GLY A 178 -3.41 8.14 3.66
N MET A 179 -2.22 8.03 3.08
CA MET A 179 -1.97 8.47 1.69
C MET A 179 -2.38 9.92 1.42
N ASN A 180 -2.20 10.84 2.39
CA ASN A 180 -2.58 12.25 2.25
C ASN A 180 -1.91 12.84 1.01
N THR A 181 -2.74 13.02 -0.02
CA THR A 181 -2.36 13.32 -1.41
C THR A 181 -1.42 12.30 -2.04
N SER A 182 -1.41 12.26 -3.38
CA SER A 182 -0.50 11.42 -4.17
C SER A 182 0.93 11.97 -4.27
N TYR A 183 1.27 13.01 -3.51
CA TYR A 183 2.56 13.69 -3.64
C TYR A 183 3.69 12.95 -2.94
N GLY A 184 4.80 12.74 -3.65
CA GLY A 184 6.06 12.21 -3.13
C GLY A 184 7.14 13.28 -3.01
N ILE A 185 7.86 13.28 -1.89
CA ILE A 185 8.97 14.22 -1.64
C ILE A 185 10.02 14.17 -2.76
N GLY A 186 10.42 15.35 -3.24
CA GLY A 186 11.43 15.51 -4.29
C GLY A 186 10.87 15.53 -5.72
N ASP A 187 9.59 15.20 -5.93
CA ASP A 187 8.97 15.20 -7.26
C ASP A 187 8.96 16.60 -7.90
N LEU A 188 8.50 17.61 -7.15
CA LEU A 188 8.48 18.98 -7.64
C LEU A 188 9.91 19.52 -7.78
N PHE A 189 10.75 19.29 -6.79
CA PHE A 189 12.17 19.68 -6.81
C PHE A 189 12.88 19.21 -8.09
N ALA A 190 12.80 17.92 -8.42
CA ALA A 190 13.41 17.35 -9.62
C ALA A 190 12.88 18.02 -10.90
N LYS A 191 11.55 18.15 -11.03
CA LYS A 191 10.92 18.80 -12.20
C LYS A 191 11.30 20.26 -12.35
N ARG A 192 11.56 20.97 -11.24
CA ARG A 192 11.92 22.40 -11.26
C ARG A 192 13.38 22.61 -11.65
N ILE A 193 14.30 21.79 -11.15
CA ILE A 193 15.72 21.84 -11.55
C ILE A 193 15.86 21.60 -13.05
N GLU A 194 15.23 20.54 -13.54
CA GLU A 194 15.28 20.20 -14.97
C GLU A 194 14.56 21.22 -15.85
N ALA A 195 13.71 22.07 -15.27
CA ALA A 195 13.08 23.20 -15.94
C ALA A 195 13.90 24.52 -15.83
N GLY A 196 15.10 24.48 -15.25
CA GLY A 196 16.03 25.61 -15.17
C GLY A 196 16.02 26.41 -13.87
N ASP A 197 15.27 25.99 -12.84
CA ASP A 197 15.36 26.63 -11.52
C ASP A 197 16.71 26.31 -10.85
N SER A 198 17.23 27.25 -10.05
CA SER A 198 18.33 26.96 -9.13
C SER A 198 17.92 25.97 -8.03
N LEU A 199 18.89 25.28 -7.41
CA LEU A 199 18.63 24.37 -6.28
C LEU A 199 17.85 25.05 -5.15
N ALA A 200 18.17 26.32 -4.85
CA ALA A 200 17.51 27.08 -3.81
C ALA A 200 16.05 27.41 -4.17
N GLU A 201 15.76 27.74 -5.44
CA GLU A 201 14.39 28.00 -5.90
C GLU A 201 13.54 26.73 -5.91
N ALA A 202 14.10 25.63 -6.41
CA ALA A 202 13.45 24.32 -6.40
C ALA A 202 13.13 23.89 -4.96
N SER A 203 14.07 24.04 -4.02
CA SER A 203 13.87 23.73 -2.61
C SER A 203 12.77 24.59 -1.98
N ARG A 204 12.74 25.90 -2.23
CA ARG A 204 11.65 26.78 -1.75
C ARG A 204 10.28 26.37 -2.31
N LYS A 205 10.22 25.87 -3.54
CA LYS A 205 8.98 25.36 -4.16
C LYS A 205 8.55 24.04 -3.53
N GLU A 206 9.48 23.13 -3.24
CA GLU A 206 9.24 21.87 -2.53
C GLU A 206 8.65 22.11 -1.14
N VAL A 207 9.24 23.03 -0.37
CA VAL A 207 8.74 23.43 0.96
C VAL A 207 7.30 23.92 0.88
N ARG A 208 7.00 24.83 -0.05
CA ARG A 208 5.63 25.35 -0.24
C ARG A 208 4.65 24.27 -0.66
N GLN A 209 5.06 23.34 -1.52
CA GLN A 209 4.22 22.21 -1.91
C GLN A 209 3.86 21.36 -0.71
N LEU A 210 4.85 20.98 0.11
CA LEU A 210 4.63 20.17 1.32
C LEU A 210 3.74 20.90 2.34
N GLN A 211 3.91 22.22 2.50
CA GLN A 211 3.02 23.02 3.35
C GLN A 211 1.56 22.98 2.86
N ASP A 212 1.34 23.12 1.54
CA ASP A 212 -0.02 23.13 0.96
C ASP A 212 -0.74 21.79 1.17
N LEU A 213 -0.02 20.66 1.14
CA LEU A 213 -0.60 19.33 1.36
C LEU A 213 -1.26 19.16 2.74
N TYR A 214 -0.88 19.97 3.73
CA TYR A 214 -1.45 19.92 5.08
C TYR A 214 -2.32 21.14 5.37
N ARG A 215 -2.00 22.30 4.79
CA ARG A 215 -2.76 23.53 4.98
C ARG A 215 -4.10 23.50 4.24
N ASN A 216 -4.10 23.01 2.99
CA ASN A 216 -5.26 22.96 2.11
C ASN A 216 -5.32 21.61 1.39
N PRO A 217 -5.44 20.48 2.11
CA PRO A 217 -5.20 19.16 1.55
C PRO A 217 -6.13 18.82 0.38
N VAL A 218 -7.42 19.17 0.43
CA VAL A 218 -8.38 18.92 -0.67
C VAL A 218 -8.00 19.72 -1.92
N GLU A 219 -7.69 21.00 -1.74
CA GLU A 219 -7.28 21.87 -2.84
C GLU A 219 -5.95 21.43 -3.45
N ALA A 220 -4.99 21.05 -2.60
CA ALA A 220 -3.69 20.56 -3.02
C ALA A 220 -3.81 19.27 -3.84
N GLN A 221 -4.61 18.30 -3.38
CA GLN A 221 -4.84 17.06 -4.13
C GLN A 221 -5.47 17.36 -5.50
N ALA A 222 -6.51 18.19 -5.56
CA ALA A 222 -7.13 18.53 -6.84
C ALA A 222 -6.16 19.21 -7.82
N LYS A 223 -5.29 20.11 -7.35
CA LYS A 223 -4.24 20.72 -8.18
C LYS A 223 -3.24 19.69 -8.69
N LEU A 224 -2.85 18.71 -7.87
CA LEU A 224 -1.94 17.64 -8.28
C LEU A 224 -2.55 16.79 -9.40
N MET A 225 -3.83 16.45 -9.30
CA MET A 225 -4.54 15.64 -10.29
C MET A 225 -4.77 16.38 -11.60
N GLN A 226 -5.11 17.67 -11.53
CA GLN A 226 -5.17 18.55 -12.70
C GLN A 226 -3.81 18.63 -13.41
N LYS A 227 -2.72 18.74 -12.65
CA LYS A 227 -1.36 18.74 -13.19
C LYS A 227 -0.95 17.39 -13.78
N ALA A 228 -1.45 16.29 -13.21
CA ALA A 228 -1.30 14.94 -13.76
C ALA A 228 -2.15 14.73 -15.04
N GLY A 229 -3.09 15.64 -15.33
CA GLY A 229 -3.91 15.60 -16.53
C GLY A 229 -5.08 14.62 -16.43
N MET A 230 -5.51 14.28 -15.20
CA MET A 230 -6.63 13.36 -14.97
C MET A 230 -7.93 13.88 -15.58
N LYS A 231 -8.72 12.97 -16.15
CA LYS A 231 -9.97 13.32 -16.87
C LYS A 231 -11.13 12.37 -16.61
N SER A 232 -10.93 11.30 -15.83
CA SER A 232 -11.97 10.29 -15.60
C SER A 232 -13.16 10.81 -14.81
N PHE A 233 -12.97 11.77 -13.90
CA PHE A 233 -14.03 12.42 -13.13
C PHE A 233 -13.53 13.77 -12.55
N SER A 234 -14.44 14.56 -12.00
CA SER A 234 -14.08 15.81 -11.31
C SER A 234 -13.63 15.53 -9.87
N GLU A 235 -12.37 15.82 -9.57
CA GLU A 235 -11.72 15.57 -8.28
C GLU A 235 -12.38 16.37 -7.15
N ARG A 236 -12.74 17.63 -7.44
CA ARG A 236 -13.39 18.52 -6.47
C ARG A 236 -14.77 18.01 -6.09
N ARG A 237 -15.57 17.66 -7.10
CA ARG A 237 -16.92 17.10 -6.87
C ARG A 237 -16.85 15.76 -6.15
N TYR A 238 -15.83 14.95 -6.46
CA TYR A 238 -15.57 13.71 -5.73
C TYR A 238 -15.35 14.00 -4.25
N MET A 239 -14.35 14.82 -3.91
CA MET A 239 -13.98 15.10 -2.51
C MET A 239 -15.11 15.81 -1.74
N GLU A 240 -15.85 16.71 -2.39
CA GLU A 240 -17.03 17.36 -1.80
C GLU A 240 -18.13 16.35 -1.42
N ASN A 241 -18.49 15.45 -2.34
CA ASN A 241 -19.52 14.45 -2.08
C ASN A 241 -19.04 13.37 -1.11
N TYR A 242 -17.75 13.02 -1.15
CA TYR A 242 -17.14 12.11 -0.20
C TYR A 242 -17.19 12.69 1.24
N ARG A 243 -16.92 14.00 1.40
CA ARG A 243 -17.07 14.71 2.69
C ARG A 243 -18.48 14.54 3.25
N LYS A 244 -19.50 14.80 2.43
CA LYS A 244 -20.92 14.65 2.80
C LYS A 244 -21.26 13.22 3.26
N GLY A 245 -20.69 12.20 2.61
CA GLY A 245 -20.90 10.80 2.98
C GLY A 245 -20.18 10.37 4.27
N MET A 246 -19.00 10.94 4.54
CA MET A 246 -18.15 10.49 5.66
C MET A 246 -18.23 11.32 6.93
N GLU A 247 -18.68 12.57 6.88
CA GLU A 247 -18.64 13.50 8.02
C GLU A 247 -19.29 12.95 9.29
N LYS A 248 -20.47 12.33 9.16
CA LYS A 248 -21.15 11.68 10.29
C LYS A 248 -20.35 10.51 10.87
N THR A 249 -19.78 9.67 10.02
CA THR A 249 -19.01 8.48 10.43
C THR A 249 -17.71 8.88 11.12
N VAL A 250 -17.01 9.89 10.59
CA VAL A 250 -15.81 10.46 11.21
C VAL A 250 -16.13 11.02 12.58
N LYS A 251 -17.20 11.81 12.71
CA LYS A 251 -17.63 12.36 14.00
C LYS A 251 -17.94 11.25 15.01
N ALA A 252 -18.65 10.20 14.59
CA ALA A 252 -18.93 9.06 15.46
C ALA A 252 -17.64 8.34 15.94
N ALA A 253 -16.60 8.27 15.10
CA ALA A 253 -15.31 7.72 15.50
C ALA A 253 -14.54 8.62 16.48
N ILE A 254 -14.63 9.94 16.33
CA ILE A 254 -14.10 10.91 17.30
C ILE A 254 -14.80 10.73 18.65
N ASP A 255 -16.14 10.69 18.65
CA ASP A 255 -16.96 10.51 19.84
C ASP A 255 -16.68 9.15 20.53
N ASP A 256 -16.37 8.11 19.74
CA ASP A 256 -15.95 6.80 20.24
C ASP A 256 -14.48 6.76 20.71
N ASN A 257 -13.77 7.88 20.73
CA ASN A 257 -12.35 7.98 21.10
C ASN A 257 -11.42 7.10 20.26
N VAL A 258 -11.72 6.94 18.97
CA VAL A 258 -10.78 6.33 18.01
C VAL A 258 -9.63 7.31 17.77
N HIS A 259 -8.39 6.84 17.81
CA HIS A 259 -7.23 7.69 17.58
C HIS A 259 -7.28 8.32 16.19
N TYR A 260 -7.01 9.63 16.08
CA TYR A 260 -7.13 10.35 14.79
C TYR A 260 -6.25 9.77 13.68
N GLY A 261 -5.08 9.23 14.02
CA GLY A 261 -4.26 8.50 13.06
C GLY A 261 -4.95 7.28 12.44
N ASN A 262 -5.79 6.57 13.21
CA ASN A 262 -6.60 5.46 12.68
C ASN A 262 -7.77 5.99 11.83
N ILE A 263 -8.40 7.10 12.24
CA ILE A 263 -9.45 7.78 11.47
C ILE A 263 -8.93 8.27 10.11
N ALA A 264 -7.71 8.79 10.06
CA ALA A 264 -7.05 9.22 8.82
C ALA A 264 -6.56 8.06 7.95
N THR A 265 -6.40 6.86 8.51
CA THR A 265 -5.82 5.70 7.80
C THR A 265 -6.88 4.81 7.18
N ILE A 266 -7.85 4.37 7.97
CA ILE A 266 -8.81 3.33 7.56
C ILE A 266 -9.58 3.73 6.29
N PRO A 267 -10.11 4.96 6.14
CA PRO A 267 -10.92 5.31 4.98
C PRO A 267 -10.14 5.26 3.66
N ALA A 268 -8.87 5.64 3.63
CA ALA A 268 -8.06 5.56 2.42
C ALA A 268 -7.65 4.11 2.12
N TYR A 269 -7.23 3.36 3.14
CA TYR A 269 -6.65 2.04 2.93
C TYR A 269 -7.64 0.99 2.41
N CYS A 270 -8.95 1.20 2.60
CA CYS A 270 -9.98 0.24 2.20
C CYS A 270 -10.65 0.51 0.85
N VAL A 271 -10.30 1.58 0.13
CA VAL A 271 -11.03 1.91 -1.12
C VAL A 271 -10.36 1.46 -2.40
N GLY A 272 -9.11 0.97 -2.32
CA GLY A 272 -8.28 0.59 -3.48
C GLY A 272 -8.96 -0.44 -4.39
N ASP A 273 -9.88 -1.24 -3.89
CA ASP A 273 -10.55 -2.29 -4.68
C ASP A 273 -11.58 -1.74 -5.68
N ILE A 274 -11.91 -0.44 -5.62
CA ILE A 274 -12.85 0.21 -6.52
C ILE A 274 -12.11 1.12 -7.50
N SER A 275 -11.98 0.69 -8.75
CA SER A 275 -11.29 1.45 -9.82
C SER A 275 -9.80 1.68 -9.60
N HIS A 276 -9.15 0.93 -8.70
CA HIS A 276 -7.69 0.81 -8.64
C HIS A 276 -7.28 -0.67 -8.78
N HIS A 277 -7.75 -1.58 -7.91
CA HIS A 277 -7.46 -3.02 -8.03
C HIS A 277 -8.38 -3.76 -9.00
N ILE A 278 -9.69 -3.56 -8.87
CA ILE A 278 -10.64 -3.89 -9.93
C ILE A 278 -10.69 -2.68 -10.87
N SER A 279 -9.83 -2.70 -11.88
CA SER A 279 -9.65 -1.60 -12.83
C SER A 279 -9.33 -2.10 -14.24
N GLN A 280 -9.27 -1.16 -15.19
CA GLN A 280 -8.96 -1.49 -16.57
C GLN A 280 -7.49 -1.93 -16.74
N SER A 281 -6.54 -1.38 -15.98
CA SER A 281 -5.13 -1.79 -16.03
C SER A 281 -4.98 -3.24 -15.54
N THR A 282 -5.61 -3.61 -14.43
CA THR A 282 -5.60 -5.00 -13.92
C THR A 282 -6.26 -5.96 -14.90
N TYR A 283 -7.37 -5.57 -15.54
CA TYR A 283 -8.01 -6.38 -16.59
C TYR A 283 -7.08 -6.61 -17.78
N ASN A 284 -6.23 -5.64 -18.11
CA ASN A 284 -5.25 -5.76 -19.18
C ASN A 284 -4.10 -6.70 -18.80
N MET A 285 -3.59 -6.62 -17.57
CA MET A 285 -2.54 -7.51 -17.08
C MET A 285 -3.03 -8.95 -16.98
N CYS A 286 -4.20 -9.18 -16.39
CA CYS A 286 -4.76 -10.53 -16.19
C CYS A 286 -5.25 -11.20 -17.49
N LYS A 287 -5.17 -10.54 -18.66
CA LYS A 287 -5.32 -11.22 -19.96
C LYS A 287 -4.33 -12.38 -20.10
N ASP A 288 -3.17 -12.24 -19.47
CA ASP A 288 -2.17 -13.27 -19.41
C ASP A 288 -2.56 -14.36 -18.41
N ASP A 289 -2.57 -15.60 -18.89
CA ASP A 289 -2.97 -16.77 -18.11
C ASP A 289 -2.04 -17.06 -16.94
N VAL A 290 -0.74 -16.82 -17.09
CA VAL A 290 0.26 -17.06 -16.04
C VAL A 290 0.15 -15.99 -14.95
N ILE A 291 -0.14 -14.73 -15.32
CA ILE A 291 -0.47 -13.67 -14.34
C ILE A 291 -1.71 -14.05 -13.53
N MET A 292 -2.81 -14.41 -14.20
CA MET A 292 -4.05 -14.76 -13.48
C MET A 292 -3.84 -15.98 -12.57
N ALA A 293 -3.19 -17.02 -13.09
CA ALA A 293 -2.87 -18.22 -12.31
C ALA A 293 -1.97 -17.93 -11.11
N THR A 294 -1.03 -17.00 -11.24
CA THR A 294 -0.17 -16.55 -10.13
C THR A 294 -0.99 -15.92 -9.01
N ILE A 295 -1.89 -14.98 -9.34
CA ILE A 295 -2.77 -14.32 -8.37
C ILE A 295 -3.69 -15.34 -7.68
N GLU A 296 -4.28 -16.27 -8.43
CA GLU A 296 -5.14 -17.32 -7.87
C GLU A 296 -4.37 -18.27 -6.94
N ALA A 297 -3.21 -18.77 -7.37
CA ALA A 297 -2.43 -19.71 -6.57
C ALA A 297 -1.93 -19.05 -5.27
N VAL A 298 -1.43 -17.82 -5.34
CA VAL A 298 -0.99 -17.07 -4.15
C VAL A 298 -2.17 -16.81 -3.20
N THR A 299 -3.33 -16.42 -3.73
CA THR A 299 -4.56 -16.26 -2.93
C THR A 299 -4.94 -17.56 -2.20
N ASN A 300 -4.89 -18.69 -2.92
CA ASN A 300 -5.22 -20.00 -2.35
C ASN A 300 -4.18 -20.47 -1.31
N VAL A 301 -2.90 -20.13 -1.48
CA VAL A 301 -1.86 -20.41 -0.47
C VAL A 301 -2.16 -19.66 0.83
N ILE A 302 -2.53 -18.38 0.72
CA ILE A 302 -2.92 -17.56 1.88
C ILE A 302 -4.11 -18.19 2.60
N GLU A 303 -5.17 -18.52 1.87
CA GLU A 303 -6.41 -19.07 2.42
C GLU A 303 -6.18 -20.43 3.11
N LYS A 304 -5.60 -21.41 2.40
CA LYS A 304 -5.33 -22.74 2.98
C LYS A 304 -4.48 -22.63 4.23
N THR A 305 -3.44 -21.78 4.20
CA THR A 305 -2.54 -21.58 5.34
C THR A 305 -3.27 -20.93 6.53
N LEU A 306 -4.06 -19.87 6.31
CA LEU A 306 -4.81 -19.19 7.37
C LEU A 306 -5.83 -20.12 8.04
N LEU A 307 -6.61 -20.86 7.24
CA LEU A 307 -7.63 -21.78 7.76
C LEU A 307 -7.01 -22.90 8.60
N ALA A 308 -5.89 -23.47 8.15
CA ALA A 308 -5.14 -24.47 8.91
C ALA A 308 -4.50 -23.88 10.19
N ALA A 309 -4.11 -22.60 10.14
CA ALA A 309 -3.44 -21.93 11.25
C ALA A 309 -4.36 -21.59 12.43
N VAL A 310 -5.68 -21.47 12.23
CA VAL A 310 -6.66 -20.98 13.23
C VAL A 310 -6.43 -21.54 14.65
N PRO A 311 -6.21 -22.86 14.86
CA PRO A 311 -6.02 -23.41 16.21
C PRO A 311 -4.71 -22.97 16.89
N SER A 312 -3.72 -22.54 16.12
CA SER A 312 -2.36 -22.19 16.58
C SER A 312 -2.11 -20.68 16.71
N ILE A 313 -3.08 -19.85 16.30
CA ILE A 313 -2.97 -18.39 16.38
C ILE A 313 -3.07 -17.91 17.82
N LYS A 314 -2.07 -17.13 18.24
CA LYS A 314 -1.95 -16.58 19.59
C LYS A 314 -2.55 -15.19 19.73
N ASN A 315 -2.45 -14.36 18.69
CA ASN A 315 -2.95 -12.99 18.69
C ASN A 315 -3.34 -12.51 17.27
N PRO A 316 -4.12 -11.43 17.15
CA PRO A 316 -4.56 -10.90 15.86
C PRO A 316 -3.44 -10.50 14.89
N TYR A 317 -2.30 -9.97 15.38
CA TYR A 317 -1.17 -9.59 14.52
C TYR A 317 -0.47 -10.81 13.92
N GLN A 318 -0.51 -11.96 14.59
CA GLN A 318 0.00 -13.21 14.03
C GLN A 318 -0.80 -13.63 12.79
N LEU A 319 -2.12 -13.39 12.73
CA LEU A 319 -2.91 -13.64 11.52
C LEU A 319 -2.40 -12.82 10.33
N LEU A 320 -2.19 -11.52 10.54
CA LEU A 320 -1.64 -10.64 9.52
C LEU A 320 -0.23 -11.08 9.08
N ASN A 321 0.61 -11.48 10.03
CA ASN A 321 1.95 -11.98 9.74
C ASN A 321 1.90 -13.28 8.93
N VAL A 322 0.99 -14.20 9.25
CA VAL A 322 0.77 -15.44 8.50
C VAL A 322 0.26 -15.14 7.10
N ALA A 323 -0.74 -14.28 6.93
CA ALA A 323 -1.29 -13.92 5.61
C ALA A 323 -0.20 -13.34 4.69
N THR A 324 0.45 -12.27 5.16
CA THR A 324 1.49 -11.57 4.38
C THR A 324 2.75 -12.41 4.20
N GLY A 325 3.09 -13.27 5.16
CA GLY A 325 4.24 -14.18 5.07
C GLY A 325 4.00 -15.35 4.10
N SER A 326 2.77 -15.89 4.09
CA SER A 326 2.36 -16.94 3.15
C SER A 326 2.37 -16.43 1.72
N SER A 327 1.85 -15.23 1.50
CA SER A 327 1.90 -14.59 0.19
C SER A 327 3.34 -14.33 -0.29
N ALA A 328 4.17 -13.78 0.59
CA ALA A 328 5.57 -13.50 0.29
C ALA A 328 6.34 -14.78 -0.07
N ALA A 329 6.19 -15.85 0.72
CA ALA A 329 6.82 -17.13 0.47
C ALA A 329 6.33 -17.77 -0.84
N ALA A 330 5.01 -17.73 -1.12
CA ALA A 330 4.44 -18.22 -2.35
C ALA A 330 4.98 -17.48 -3.58
N THR A 331 5.06 -16.15 -3.52
CA THR A 331 5.51 -15.32 -4.63
C THR A 331 7.00 -15.54 -4.92
N GLU A 332 7.85 -15.58 -3.89
CA GLU A 332 9.26 -15.92 -4.08
C GLU A 332 9.42 -17.35 -4.61
N TYR A 333 8.63 -18.30 -4.11
CA TYR A 333 8.74 -19.69 -4.54
C TYR A 333 8.47 -19.84 -6.04
N LEU A 334 7.56 -19.03 -6.61
CA LEU A 334 7.34 -18.98 -8.05
C LEU A 334 8.56 -18.46 -8.84
N LEU A 335 9.38 -17.57 -8.27
CA LEU A 335 10.66 -17.17 -8.86
C LEU A 335 11.67 -18.33 -8.81
N GLU A 336 11.78 -19.01 -7.67
CA GLU A 336 12.72 -20.11 -7.46
C GLU A 336 12.43 -21.32 -8.37
N LEU A 337 11.17 -21.53 -8.78
CA LEU A 337 10.81 -22.54 -9.79
C LEU A 337 11.44 -22.29 -11.16
N ASP A 338 11.79 -21.05 -11.49
CA ASP A 338 12.50 -20.63 -12.71
C ASP A 338 13.99 -20.32 -12.43
N ALA A 339 14.52 -20.73 -11.26
CA ALA A 339 15.88 -20.44 -10.79
C ALA A 339 16.21 -18.95 -10.61
N PHE A 340 15.19 -18.10 -10.44
CA PHE A 340 15.34 -16.73 -9.97
C PHE A 340 15.19 -16.66 -8.45
N ASN A 341 15.65 -15.57 -7.83
CA ASN A 341 15.44 -15.30 -6.41
C ASN A 341 15.41 -13.80 -6.12
N ALA A 342 14.98 -13.43 -4.92
CA ALA A 342 14.90 -12.05 -4.49
C ALA A 342 16.23 -11.29 -4.62
N PRO A 343 17.40 -11.79 -4.19
CA PRO A 343 18.67 -11.11 -4.42
C PRO A 343 18.93 -10.70 -5.87
N MET A 344 18.66 -11.58 -6.84
CA MET A 344 18.84 -11.27 -8.26
C MET A 344 17.89 -10.17 -8.75
N ILE A 345 16.60 -10.28 -8.39
CA ILE A 345 15.58 -9.34 -8.83
C ILE A 345 15.76 -7.96 -8.17
N VAL A 346 16.09 -7.93 -6.88
CA VAL A 346 16.31 -6.69 -6.13
C VAL A 346 17.52 -5.93 -6.68
N ASP A 347 18.62 -6.64 -6.98
CA ASP A 347 19.79 -6.05 -7.63
C ASP A 347 19.44 -5.48 -9.01
N LEU A 348 18.71 -6.24 -9.84
CA LEU A 348 18.28 -5.82 -11.17
C LEU A 348 17.43 -4.55 -11.12
N LEU A 349 16.35 -4.55 -10.33
CA LEU A 349 15.42 -3.42 -10.25
C LEU A 349 16.09 -2.19 -9.62
N THR A 350 17.00 -2.37 -8.66
CA THR A 350 17.78 -1.26 -8.08
C THR A 350 18.74 -0.64 -9.09
N LYS A 351 19.48 -1.46 -9.85
CA LYS A 351 20.36 -0.95 -10.93
C LYS A 351 19.55 -0.26 -12.03
N ARG A 352 18.42 -0.84 -12.42
CA ARG A 352 17.50 -0.25 -13.39
C ARG A 352 16.94 1.08 -12.90
N TYR A 353 16.61 1.21 -11.62
CA TYR A 353 16.22 2.49 -11.02
C TYR A 353 17.29 3.57 -11.19
N HIS A 354 18.55 3.27 -10.88
CA HIS A 354 19.65 4.23 -11.04
C HIS A 354 19.84 4.65 -12.51
N ASN A 355 19.72 3.71 -13.44
CA ASN A 355 19.73 4.03 -14.87
C ASN A 355 18.54 4.92 -15.26
N LEU A 356 17.33 4.67 -14.71
CA LEU A 356 16.15 5.50 -14.95
C LEU A 356 16.37 6.93 -14.47
N VAL A 357 17.02 7.14 -13.32
CA VAL A 357 17.35 8.48 -12.81
C VAL A 357 18.15 9.26 -13.85
N MET A 358 19.12 8.61 -14.51
CA MET A 358 19.99 9.25 -15.50
C MET A 358 19.28 9.61 -16.81
N ILE A 359 18.39 8.74 -17.30
CA ILE A 359 17.69 8.98 -18.58
C ILE A 359 16.39 9.75 -18.43
N LYS A 360 15.81 9.78 -17.21
CA LYS A 360 14.54 10.43 -16.89
C LYS A 360 14.60 11.08 -15.50
N PRO A 361 15.40 12.15 -15.31
CA PRO A 361 15.53 12.83 -14.02
C PRO A 361 14.20 13.41 -13.49
N THR A 362 13.25 13.71 -14.39
CA THR A 362 11.89 14.22 -14.08
C THR A 362 10.83 13.13 -13.88
N ARG A 363 11.22 11.87 -13.75
CA ARG A 363 10.29 10.75 -13.46
C ARG A 363 9.40 11.08 -12.25
N GLY A 364 8.15 10.63 -12.29
CA GLY A 364 7.25 10.81 -11.15
C GLY A 364 7.71 9.99 -9.95
N ALA A 365 7.59 10.54 -8.74
CA ALA A 365 7.93 9.80 -7.52
C ALA A 365 7.13 8.50 -7.36
N ALA A 366 5.90 8.43 -7.90
CA ALA A 366 5.07 7.23 -7.88
C ALA A 366 5.47 6.15 -8.89
N ALA A 367 6.34 6.46 -9.87
CA ALA A 367 6.69 5.51 -10.94
C ALA A 367 7.39 4.24 -10.43
N GLU A 368 7.90 4.26 -9.20
CA GLU A 368 8.72 3.20 -8.61
C GLU A 368 8.12 2.68 -7.28
N LEU A 369 6.93 3.18 -6.91
CA LEU A 369 6.23 2.85 -5.67
C LEU A 369 6.12 1.33 -5.52
N HIS A 370 5.46 0.71 -6.48
CA HIS A 370 5.10 -0.70 -6.43
C HIS A 370 6.30 -1.63 -6.59
N ASN A 371 7.36 -1.23 -7.29
CA ASN A 371 8.59 -2.01 -7.36
C ASN A 371 9.22 -2.18 -5.97
N CYS A 372 9.15 -1.15 -5.11
CA CYS A 372 9.65 -1.26 -3.73
C CYS A 372 8.87 -2.29 -2.92
N ASP A 373 7.54 -2.26 -2.99
CA ASP A 373 6.70 -3.20 -2.25
C ASP A 373 6.85 -4.63 -2.75
N PHE A 374 6.97 -4.82 -4.07
CA PHE A 374 7.27 -6.12 -4.65
C PHE A 374 8.62 -6.65 -4.18
N MET A 375 9.68 -5.84 -4.24
CA MET A 375 11.02 -6.21 -3.76
C MET A 375 11.03 -6.59 -2.28
N ASP A 376 10.35 -5.81 -1.43
CA ASP A 376 10.23 -6.09 0.00
C ASP A 376 9.47 -7.38 0.28
N MET A 377 8.41 -7.65 -0.49
CA MET A 377 7.62 -8.88 -0.41
C MET A 377 8.47 -10.10 -0.78
N ILE A 378 9.11 -10.12 -1.95
CA ILE A 378 9.91 -11.28 -2.39
C ILE A 378 11.13 -11.49 -1.48
N TYR A 379 11.76 -10.43 -0.98
CA TYR A 379 12.86 -10.57 -0.02
C TYR A 379 12.41 -11.17 1.31
N ARG A 380 11.20 -10.83 1.78
CA ARG A 380 10.61 -11.50 2.94
C ARG A 380 10.36 -12.98 2.63
N GLY A 381 9.84 -13.30 1.44
CA GLY A 381 9.65 -14.68 0.97
C GLY A 381 10.95 -15.47 0.96
N TRP A 382 12.01 -14.89 0.40
CA TRP A 382 13.34 -15.47 0.31
C TRP A 382 13.91 -15.85 1.68
N LYS A 383 13.79 -14.96 2.69
CA LYS A 383 14.21 -15.29 4.06
C LYS A 383 13.44 -16.47 4.66
N ILE A 384 12.16 -16.62 4.31
CA ILE A 384 11.32 -17.73 4.77
C ILE A 384 11.75 -19.03 4.07
N LEU A 385 11.96 -18.99 2.75
CA LEU A 385 12.36 -20.14 1.95
C LEU A 385 13.80 -20.59 2.23
N ASP A 386 14.77 -19.67 2.30
CA ASP A 386 16.17 -19.99 2.63
C ASP A 386 16.28 -20.72 3.97
N LYS A 387 15.52 -20.26 4.98
CA LYS A 387 15.45 -20.98 6.27
C LYS A 387 14.90 -22.40 6.11
N ALA A 388 13.87 -22.58 5.28
CA ALA A 388 13.26 -23.87 5.04
C ALA A 388 14.18 -24.83 4.26
N GLU A 389 14.90 -24.33 3.25
CA GLU A 389 15.87 -25.09 2.46
C GLU A 389 17.04 -25.56 3.33
N ARG A 390 17.56 -24.71 4.21
CA ARG A 390 18.60 -25.11 5.19
C ARG A 390 18.14 -26.20 6.14
N VAL A 391 16.86 -26.22 6.52
CA VAL A 391 16.29 -27.28 7.36
C VAL A 391 16.10 -28.57 6.55
N LYS A 392 15.64 -28.46 5.30
CA LYS A 392 15.47 -29.59 4.40
C LYS A 392 16.80 -30.26 4.05
N ASN A 393 17.88 -29.49 3.88
CA ASN A 393 19.27 -29.94 3.71
C ASN A 393 19.44 -31.23 2.87
N GLY A 394 18.90 -31.25 1.65
CA GLY A 394 19.06 -32.40 0.73
C GLY A 394 18.36 -33.70 1.16
N SER A 395 17.51 -33.68 2.19
CA SER A 395 16.81 -34.87 2.73
C SER A 395 15.83 -35.57 1.79
N GLY A 396 15.57 -35.02 0.60
CA GLY A 396 14.55 -35.49 -0.34
C GLY A 396 13.10 -35.22 0.11
N GLN A 397 12.90 -34.65 1.31
CA GLN A 397 11.57 -34.30 1.81
C GLN A 397 11.02 -33.06 1.09
N PRO A 398 9.68 -32.89 1.03
CA PRO A 398 9.06 -31.66 0.54
C PRO A 398 9.57 -30.42 1.28
N LEU A 399 9.67 -29.29 0.57
CA LEU A 399 10.00 -28.01 1.19
C LEU A 399 8.79 -27.53 2.00
N VAL A 400 8.98 -27.32 3.31
CA VAL A 400 7.92 -26.83 4.20
C VAL A 400 8.35 -25.51 4.85
N PRO A 401 8.08 -24.37 4.19
CA PRO A 401 8.33 -23.08 4.80
C PRO A 401 7.41 -22.81 5.98
N LYS A 402 7.89 -21.99 6.91
CA LYS A 402 7.17 -21.67 8.15
C LYS A 402 7.25 -20.19 8.50
N ILE A 403 6.14 -19.64 8.97
CA ILE A 403 6.06 -18.30 9.56
C ILE A 403 5.51 -18.42 10.98
N ASP A 404 6.22 -17.89 11.98
CA ASP A 404 5.89 -18.05 13.40
C ASP A 404 5.63 -19.52 13.83
N GLY A 405 6.32 -20.47 13.20
CA GLY A 405 6.16 -21.90 13.44
C GLY A 405 4.97 -22.55 12.72
N ILE A 406 4.12 -21.76 12.04
CA ILE A 406 2.98 -22.22 11.25
C ILE A 406 3.49 -22.62 9.86
N PRO A 407 3.26 -23.87 9.41
CA PRO A 407 3.57 -24.31 8.05
C PRO A 407 2.78 -23.54 7.00
N ILE A 408 3.45 -23.15 5.92
CA ILE A 408 2.83 -22.52 4.75
C ILE A 408 2.51 -23.61 3.74
N ASP A 409 1.27 -23.64 3.25
CA ASP A 409 0.80 -24.64 2.29
C ASP A 409 1.05 -24.17 0.85
N LEU A 410 2.13 -24.66 0.24
CA LEU A 410 2.47 -24.38 -1.17
C LEU A 410 1.74 -25.28 -2.18
N SER A 411 0.89 -26.21 -1.74
CA SER A 411 0.15 -27.12 -2.65
C SER A 411 -0.63 -26.41 -3.75
N PRO A 412 -1.27 -25.23 -3.55
CA PRO A 412 -2.00 -24.56 -4.62
C PRO A 412 -1.15 -24.15 -5.82
N ILE A 413 0.17 -23.99 -5.65
CA ILE A 413 1.09 -23.74 -6.77
C ILE A 413 1.30 -25.03 -7.57
N HIS A 414 1.57 -26.15 -6.88
CA HIS A 414 1.82 -27.45 -7.51
C HIS A 414 0.57 -28.06 -8.16
N GLU A 415 -0.61 -27.75 -7.61
CA GLU A 415 -1.91 -28.18 -8.15
C GLU A 415 -2.35 -27.31 -9.34
N ASN A 416 -1.71 -26.16 -9.58
CA ASN A 416 -2.08 -25.25 -10.66
C ASN A 416 -1.45 -25.69 -12.00
N GLU A 417 -2.30 -26.13 -12.93
CA GLU A 417 -1.89 -26.63 -14.24
C GLU A 417 -1.10 -25.59 -15.05
N ILE A 418 -1.49 -24.32 -15.00
CA ILE A 418 -0.86 -23.24 -15.76
C ILE A 418 0.55 -23.00 -15.23
N LEU A 419 0.66 -22.84 -13.90
CA LEU A 419 1.95 -22.56 -13.26
C LEU A 419 2.90 -23.74 -13.38
N MET A 420 2.45 -24.98 -13.32
CA MET A 420 3.32 -26.15 -13.46
C MET A 420 3.64 -26.53 -14.91
N ASN A 421 3.05 -25.85 -15.91
CA ASN A 421 3.30 -26.10 -17.32
C ASN A 421 3.65 -24.81 -18.11
N PRO A 422 4.71 -24.06 -17.73
CA PRO A 422 5.09 -22.81 -18.38
C PRO A 422 5.39 -22.97 -19.87
N GLN A 423 5.82 -24.16 -20.31
CA GLN A 423 6.09 -24.51 -21.70
C GLN A 423 4.90 -24.36 -22.64
N ARG A 424 3.67 -24.29 -22.11
CA ARG A 424 2.45 -24.07 -22.91
C ARG A 424 2.18 -22.59 -23.21
N TYR A 425 2.90 -21.68 -22.55
CA TYR A 425 2.67 -20.23 -22.59
C TYR A 425 3.85 -19.44 -23.16
N ALA A 426 4.84 -20.14 -23.71
CA ALA A 426 6.00 -19.58 -24.40
C ALA A 426 6.54 -20.57 -25.44
N TYR A 427 7.70 -20.29 -26.02
CA TYR A 427 8.39 -21.27 -26.86
C TYR A 427 8.77 -22.50 -26.02
N PRO A 428 8.22 -23.71 -26.26
CA PRO A 428 8.18 -24.77 -25.27
C PRO A 428 9.54 -25.21 -24.71
N ALA A 429 10.57 -25.24 -25.53
CA ALA A 429 11.93 -25.64 -25.12
C ALA A 429 12.71 -24.54 -24.37
N CYS A 430 12.18 -23.31 -24.32
CA CYS A 430 12.86 -22.13 -23.76
C CYS A 430 12.01 -21.40 -22.71
N ALA A 431 10.96 -22.05 -22.18
CA ALA A 431 10.01 -21.46 -21.24
C ALA A 431 10.53 -21.30 -19.80
N ILE A 432 11.82 -20.99 -19.64
CA ILE A 432 12.54 -20.94 -18.36
C ILE A 432 12.39 -19.60 -17.63
N THR A 433 11.74 -18.60 -18.23
CA THR A 433 11.56 -17.26 -17.63
C THR A 433 10.09 -16.85 -17.56
N VAL A 434 9.15 -17.78 -17.77
CA VAL A 434 7.74 -17.44 -17.98
C VAL A 434 7.09 -16.93 -16.69
N ARG A 435 7.33 -17.61 -15.55
CA ARG A 435 6.78 -17.19 -14.25
C ARG A 435 7.45 -15.90 -13.82
N ALA A 436 8.77 -15.83 -13.95
CA ALA A 436 9.54 -14.62 -13.66
C ALA A 436 9.06 -13.40 -14.47
N SER A 437 8.84 -13.54 -15.79
CA SER A 437 8.36 -12.44 -16.64
C SER A 437 6.93 -11.98 -16.28
N SER A 438 6.09 -12.89 -15.80
CA SER A 438 4.74 -12.56 -15.30
C SER A 438 4.82 -11.80 -13.99
N LEU A 439 5.72 -12.23 -13.09
CA LEU A 439 6.00 -11.52 -11.84
C LEU A 439 6.64 -10.15 -12.09
N MET A 440 7.45 -9.95 -13.13
CA MET A 440 7.99 -8.63 -13.47
C MET A 440 6.90 -7.64 -13.88
N ARG A 441 5.83 -8.08 -14.54
CA ARG A 441 4.64 -7.23 -14.79
C ARG A 441 3.90 -6.93 -13.51
N LEU A 442 3.75 -7.92 -12.62
CA LEU A 442 3.16 -7.73 -11.30
C LEU A 442 4.06 -6.92 -10.34
N ALA A 443 5.34 -6.72 -10.65
CA ALA A 443 6.20 -5.84 -9.86
C ALA A 443 5.80 -4.36 -9.99
N ASP A 444 5.15 -3.98 -11.09
CA ASP A 444 4.59 -2.63 -11.29
C ASP A 444 3.22 -2.48 -10.63
N TYR A 445 2.59 -3.58 -10.22
CA TYR A 445 1.30 -3.63 -9.55
C TYR A 445 1.18 -4.92 -8.69
N PRO A 446 1.78 -4.95 -7.48
CA PRO A 446 1.79 -6.14 -6.65
C PRO A 446 0.60 -6.19 -5.69
N CYS A 447 -0.34 -5.23 -5.73
CA CYS A 447 -1.37 -5.03 -4.69
C CYS A 447 -2.22 -6.28 -4.41
N LEU A 448 -2.42 -7.15 -5.41
CA LEU A 448 -3.14 -8.43 -5.24
C LEU A 448 -2.26 -9.58 -4.75
N LEU A 449 -0.93 -9.44 -4.83
CA LEU A 449 0.06 -10.36 -4.23
C LEU A 449 0.39 -9.92 -2.81
N THR A 450 0.77 -8.67 -2.58
CA THR A 450 0.84 -8.10 -1.21
C THR A 450 -0.50 -8.23 -0.49
N SER A 451 -1.58 -8.31 -1.29
CA SER A 451 -2.95 -8.58 -0.93
C SER A 451 -3.51 -7.50 -0.01
N GLU A 452 -3.56 -6.29 -0.55
CA GLU A 452 -4.17 -5.13 0.08
C GLU A 452 -5.63 -5.34 0.53
N PRO A 453 -6.50 -6.06 -0.23
CA PRO A 453 -7.84 -6.40 0.29
C PRO A 453 -7.78 -7.13 1.64
N ILE A 454 -6.85 -8.09 1.78
CA ILE A 454 -6.65 -8.85 3.01
C ILE A 454 -6.08 -7.94 4.10
N THR A 455 -5.00 -7.21 3.82
CA THR A 455 -4.30 -6.43 4.85
C THR A 455 -5.15 -5.26 5.34
N ALA A 456 -5.88 -4.55 4.47
CA ALA A 456 -6.78 -3.47 4.87
C ALA A 456 -7.93 -3.99 5.77
N THR A 457 -8.54 -5.12 5.39
CA THR A 457 -9.63 -5.75 6.16
C THR A 457 -9.15 -6.31 7.50
N MET A 458 -8.00 -6.99 7.52
CA MET A 458 -7.38 -7.51 8.75
C MET A 458 -6.96 -6.37 9.68
N MET A 459 -6.30 -5.33 9.16
CA MET A 459 -5.87 -4.19 9.96
C MET A 459 -7.05 -3.41 10.53
N THR A 460 -8.14 -3.27 9.78
CA THR A 460 -9.39 -2.69 10.31
C THR A 460 -9.89 -3.48 11.51
N ASN A 461 -9.93 -4.82 11.39
CA ASN A 461 -10.33 -5.69 12.50
C ASN A 461 -9.37 -5.61 13.70
N ILE A 462 -8.06 -5.50 13.47
CA ILE A 462 -7.03 -5.34 14.51
C ILE A 462 -7.19 -3.99 15.23
N ILE A 463 -7.32 -2.89 14.48
CA ILE A 463 -7.54 -1.56 15.02
C ILE A 463 -8.85 -1.51 15.80
N ALA A 464 -9.88 -2.24 15.39
CA ALA A 464 -11.14 -2.27 16.12
C ALA A 464 -10.99 -2.87 17.51
N LEU A 465 -10.02 -3.77 17.73
CA LEU A 465 -9.70 -4.35 19.05
C LEU A 465 -8.89 -3.39 19.94
N ASP A 466 -8.14 -2.46 19.34
CA ASP A 466 -7.38 -1.42 20.05
C ASP A 466 -7.43 -0.08 19.32
N LYS A 467 -8.61 0.56 19.39
CA LYS A 467 -8.88 1.81 18.66
C LYS A 467 -8.05 3.01 19.11
N LYS A 468 -7.47 2.95 20.32
CA LYS A 468 -6.73 4.06 20.94
C LYS A 468 -5.26 4.07 20.53
N THR A 469 -4.70 2.91 20.23
CA THR A 469 -3.34 2.80 19.71
C THR A 469 -3.33 3.07 18.20
N VAL A 470 -2.48 4.00 17.78
CA VAL A 470 -2.29 4.30 16.36
C VAL A 470 -1.53 3.16 15.66
N ALA A 471 -2.13 2.60 14.61
CA ALA A 471 -1.52 1.50 13.86
C ALA A 471 -0.46 1.94 12.84
N ALA A 472 -0.56 3.18 12.34
CA ALA A 472 0.20 3.67 11.20
C ALA A 472 1.13 4.85 11.54
N PRO A 473 2.31 4.97 10.89
CA PRO A 473 3.02 3.88 10.23
C PRO A 473 3.47 2.83 11.27
N VAL A 474 3.83 1.65 10.79
CA VAL A 474 4.41 0.62 11.66
C VAL A 474 5.73 1.13 12.25
N ARG A 475 5.83 1.12 13.59
CA ARG A 475 7.02 1.57 14.34
C ARG A 475 8.03 0.44 14.51
N ALA A 476 8.38 -0.21 13.40
CA ALA A 476 9.34 -1.31 13.37
C ALA A 476 10.14 -1.29 12.07
N CYS A 477 11.30 -1.95 12.07
CA CYS A 477 12.09 -2.11 10.86
C CYS A 477 11.37 -3.07 9.89
N LYS A 478 10.96 -2.57 8.71
CA LYS A 478 10.40 -3.38 7.61
C LYS A 478 11.40 -4.41 7.07
N SER A 479 12.70 -4.22 7.33
CA SER A 479 13.80 -4.94 6.68
C SER A 479 13.73 -4.79 5.14
N CYS A 480 13.67 -3.53 4.66
CA CYS A 480 13.50 -3.23 3.25
C CYS A 480 14.60 -3.90 2.41
N ALA A 481 14.20 -4.57 1.33
CA ALA A 481 15.05 -5.41 0.50
C ALA A 481 16.30 -4.68 0.00
N THR A 482 16.08 -3.51 -0.58
CA THR A 482 17.14 -2.65 -1.14
C THR A 482 18.12 -2.13 -0.09
N ALA A 483 17.66 -1.92 1.15
CA ALA A 483 18.52 -1.54 2.27
C ALA A 483 19.31 -2.74 2.83
N CYS A 484 18.75 -3.95 2.75
CA CYS A 484 19.40 -5.16 3.24
C CYS A 484 20.38 -5.78 2.24
N LEU A 485 20.10 -5.68 0.94
CA LEU A 485 20.82 -6.43 -0.09
C LEU A 485 21.77 -5.56 -0.93
N VAL A 486 21.46 -4.28 -1.13
CA VAL A 486 22.21 -3.44 -2.10
C VAL A 486 22.91 -2.26 -1.44
N GLY A 487 22.23 -1.51 -0.55
CA GLY A 487 22.77 -0.25 -0.02
C GLY A 487 22.74 -0.12 1.50
N SER A 488 23.78 0.45 2.08
CA SER A 488 23.88 0.78 3.52
C SER A 488 23.03 2.00 3.93
N ARG A 489 21.75 2.01 3.54
CA ARG A 489 20.81 3.12 3.75
C ARG A 489 20.00 3.04 5.05
N HIS A 490 20.16 1.96 5.82
CA HIS A 490 19.49 1.75 7.11
C HIS A 490 19.64 2.92 8.09
N GLN A 491 20.80 3.57 8.10
CA GLN A 491 21.11 4.72 8.97
C GLN A 491 20.21 5.96 8.74
N TYR A 492 19.50 6.02 7.62
CA TYR A 492 18.61 7.13 7.26
C TYR A 492 17.13 6.83 7.58
N CYS A 493 16.83 5.64 8.11
CA CYS A 493 15.49 5.26 8.52
C CYS A 493 15.20 5.73 9.94
N GLN A 494 14.06 6.37 10.15
CA GLN A 494 13.66 6.90 11.44
C GLN A 494 12.66 6.04 12.22
N TYR A 495 12.59 4.73 11.95
CA TYR A 495 11.57 3.89 12.59
C TYR A 495 11.68 3.87 14.14
N ARG A 496 12.88 4.10 14.70
CA ARG A 496 13.10 4.18 16.16
C ARG A 496 12.70 5.53 16.74
N GLU A 497 12.86 6.58 15.94
CA GLU A 497 12.52 7.96 16.25
C GLU A 497 11.10 8.34 15.81
N ALA A 498 10.29 7.35 15.42
CA ALA A 498 8.91 7.57 14.99
C ALA A 498 8.06 8.11 16.14
N VAL A 499 7.40 9.24 15.90
CA VAL A 499 6.53 9.92 16.88
C VAL A 499 5.30 9.11 17.29
#